data_AF-A0A950A2I0-F1
#
_entry.id   AF-A0A950A2I0-F1
#
_cell.length_a   1.000
_cell.length_b   1.000
_cell.length_c   1.000
_cell.angle_alpha   90.00
_cell.angle_beta   90.00
_cell.angle_gamma   90.00
#
_symmetry.space_group_name_H-M   'P 1'
#
loop_
_entity.id
_entity.type
_entity.pdbx_description
1 polymer ?
#
loop_
_entity_poly.entity_id
_entity_poly.type
_entity_poly.pdbx_seq_one_letter_code
_entity_poly.pdbx_strand_id
1 'polypeptide(L)'
;AAIDPAFAVAPGPDEVFLPYARNDDLARPWAIPGTEGLAHRIGGLEKAEETGNISYDPANHARMTELRAAKVDGIASEIPALTVDAEPGAKLLVLGWGSSEGPIRAGVRRAREAGHTVACAHLHYLNPFPANTGDVLRSFDRVLVPEMNTGQLAQLLRAKYLVDVESFCKVQGQPLFASEIEEQIAGRQ
;
A
#
# COMPACT_ATOMS: atom_id res chain seq x y z
N ALA A 1 4.24 -18.57 7.31
CA ALA A 1 5.49 -19.03 7.94
C ALA A 1 5.83 -18.07 9.08
N ALA A 2 6.63 -18.49 10.06
CA ALA A 2 7.21 -17.55 11.02
C ALA A 2 8.15 -16.58 10.27
N ILE A 3 8.16 -15.31 10.66
CA ILE A 3 9.09 -14.32 10.12
C ILE A 3 10.46 -14.60 10.75
N ASP A 4 11.49 -14.84 9.93
CA ASP A 4 12.88 -14.90 10.36
C ASP A 4 13.56 -13.55 10.10
N PRO A 5 13.94 -12.80 11.14
CA PRO A 5 14.60 -11.50 10.97
C PRO A 5 16.04 -11.58 10.44
N ALA A 6 16.64 -12.79 10.38
CA ALA A 6 18.06 -13.00 10.05
C ALA A 6 18.97 -12.08 10.89
N PHE A 7 18.91 -12.23 12.22
CA PHE A 7 19.69 -11.40 13.14
C PHE A 7 21.19 -11.43 12.81
N ALA A 8 21.82 -10.26 12.91
CA ALA A 8 23.23 -10.06 12.63
C ALA A 8 24.11 -10.91 13.56
N VAL A 9 25.19 -11.44 12.98
CA VAL A 9 26.25 -12.13 13.70
C VAL A 9 27.44 -11.17 13.84
N ALA A 10 28.17 -11.28 14.95
CA ALA A 10 29.37 -10.47 15.20
C ALA A 10 30.34 -10.60 14.01
N PRO A 11 30.86 -9.48 13.49
CA PRO A 11 31.80 -9.51 12.38
C PRO A 11 33.17 -10.02 12.85
N GLY A 12 34.10 -10.24 11.91
CA GLY A 12 35.45 -10.71 12.25
C GLY A 12 36.24 -9.74 13.14
N PRO A 13 37.38 -10.16 13.73
CA PRO A 13 38.16 -9.35 14.67
C PRO A 13 38.60 -7.97 14.15
N ASP A 14 38.78 -7.85 12.82
CA ASP A 14 39.22 -6.62 12.14
C ASP A 14 38.09 -5.88 11.41
N GLU A 15 36.84 -6.33 11.60
CA GLU A 15 35.67 -5.79 10.90
C GLU A 15 34.79 -4.98 11.84
N VAL A 16 34.28 -3.85 11.34
CA VAL A 16 33.36 -2.98 12.09
C VAL A 16 31.93 -3.34 11.73
N PHE A 17 31.08 -3.53 12.74
CA PHE A 17 29.66 -3.71 12.51
C PHE A 17 29.04 -2.43 11.93
N LEU A 18 28.37 -2.54 10.77
CA LEU A 18 27.72 -1.44 10.06
C LEU A 18 26.18 -1.55 10.22
N PRO A 19 25.58 -0.99 11.30
CA PRO A 19 24.16 -1.14 11.64
C PRO A 19 23.18 -0.46 10.67
N TYR A 20 23.69 0.37 9.76
CA TYR A 20 22.94 1.06 8.72
C TYR A 20 23.35 0.64 7.31
N ALA A 21 24.22 -0.38 7.18
CA ALA A 21 24.45 -1.05 5.90
C ALA A 21 23.15 -1.72 5.45
N ARG A 22 22.99 -1.85 4.15
CA ARG A 22 21.75 -2.32 3.53
C ARG A 22 22.03 -3.48 2.59
N ASN A 23 21.14 -4.48 2.60
CA ASN A 23 21.12 -5.53 1.58
C ASN A 23 20.39 -5.06 0.31
N ASP A 24 20.19 -5.97 -0.64
CA ASP A 24 19.49 -5.70 -1.89
C ASP A 24 18.02 -5.24 -1.68
N ASP A 25 17.36 -5.71 -0.62
CA ASP A 25 16.00 -5.27 -0.21
C ASP A 25 16.01 -3.96 0.60
N LEU A 26 17.17 -3.30 0.69
CA LEU A 26 17.40 -2.11 1.50
C LEU A 26 17.16 -2.31 3.00
N ALA A 27 17.03 -3.55 3.47
CA ALA A 27 16.90 -3.92 4.86
C ALA A 27 18.24 -3.78 5.60
N ARG A 28 18.17 -3.42 6.88
CA ARG A 28 19.35 -3.28 7.73
C ARG A 28 19.55 -4.54 8.55
N PRO A 29 20.79 -4.92 8.87
CA PRO A 29 21.04 -5.97 9.84
C PRO A 29 20.50 -5.55 11.22
N TRP A 30 19.80 -6.46 11.89
CA TRP A 30 19.33 -6.26 13.26
C TRP A 30 20.22 -7.05 14.21
N ALA A 31 20.84 -6.38 15.17
CA ALA A 31 21.56 -7.05 16.24
C ALA A 31 20.69 -7.19 17.48
N ILE A 32 20.79 -8.34 18.17
CA ILE A 32 20.14 -8.55 19.46
C ILE A 32 20.91 -7.73 20.51
N PRO A 33 20.23 -6.92 21.34
CA PRO A 33 20.91 -6.19 22.41
C PRO A 33 21.67 -7.15 23.35
N GLY A 34 22.92 -6.82 23.64
CA GLY A 34 23.80 -7.65 24.47
C GLY A 34 24.71 -8.60 23.68
N THR A 35 24.58 -8.69 22.35
CA THR A 35 25.53 -9.44 21.52
C THR A 35 26.87 -8.72 21.43
N GLU A 36 27.94 -9.41 21.82
CA GLU A 36 29.31 -8.92 21.73
C GLU A 36 29.68 -8.56 20.27
N GLY A 37 30.47 -7.51 20.08
CA GLY A 37 30.87 -7.03 18.74
C GLY A 37 29.82 -6.27 17.95
N LEU A 38 28.56 -6.22 18.40
CA LEU A 38 27.45 -5.57 17.70
C LEU A 38 26.92 -4.29 18.39
N ALA A 39 27.72 -3.70 19.28
CA ALA A 39 27.32 -2.49 19.99
C ALA A 39 27.13 -1.32 19.00
N HIS A 40 25.94 -0.71 18.99
CA HIS A 40 25.62 0.41 18.11
C HIS A 40 24.52 1.30 18.71
N ARG A 41 24.25 2.45 18.07
CA ARG A 41 23.26 3.44 18.54
C ARG A 41 22.09 3.58 17.57
N ILE A 42 20.89 3.27 18.04
CA ILE A 42 19.63 3.59 17.37
C ILE A 42 19.05 4.87 17.99
N GLY A 43 18.42 5.73 17.19
CA GLY A 43 17.77 6.93 17.67
C GLY A 43 17.00 7.65 16.55
N GLY A 44 16.26 8.69 16.90
CA GLY A 44 15.43 9.46 15.94
C GLY A 44 16.17 10.53 15.15
N LEU A 45 17.41 10.87 15.53
CA LEU A 45 18.25 11.76 14.73
C LEU A 45 18.74 11.07 13.47
N GLU A 46 18.92 11.84 12.40
CA GLU A 46 19.43 11.33 11.12
C GLU A 46 20.80 10.67 11.30
N LYS A 47 20.99 9.57 10.57
CA LYS A 47 22.14 8.70 10.68
C LYS A 47 22.92 8.64 9.38
N ALA A 48 24.25 8.62 9.50
CA ALA A 48 25.14 8.36 8.38
C ALA A 48 24.83 6.98 7.77
N GLU A 49 24.83 6.91 6.44
CA GLU A 49 24.78 5.65 5.68
C GLU A 49 25.84 4.69 6.24
N GLU A 50 25.51 3.40 6.31
CA GLU A 50 26.35 2.32 6.84
C GLU A 50 26.62 2.35 8.35
N THR A 51 27.25 3.41 8.85
CA THR A 51 27.82 3.44 10.22
C THR A 51 26.80 3.70 11.32
N GLY A 52 25.70 4.43 11.04
CA GLY A 52 24.71 4.76 12.06
C GLY A 52 25.10 5.89 13.04
N ASN A 53 26.20 6.60 12.77
CA ASN A 53 26.58 7.81 13.50
C ASN A 53 25.61 8.95 13.21
N ILE A 54 25.48 9.92 14.12
CA ILE A 54 24.64 11.10 13.86
C ILE A 54 25.22 11.88 12.68
N SER A 55 24.39 12.24 11.72
CA SER A 55 24.78 13.04 10.56
C SER A 55 23.88 14.27 10.42
N TYR A 56 24.51 15.39 10.13
CA TYR A 56 23.85 16.65 9.73
C TYR A 56 24.15 17.00 8.26
N ASP A 57 24.82 16.10 7.53
CA ASP A 57 25.16 16.32 6.13
C ASP A 57 23.89 16.29 5.27
N PRO A 58 23.65 17.34 4.44
CA PRO A 58 22.43 17.45 3.65
C PRO A 58 22.31 16.36 2.58
N ALA A 59 23.42 15.94 1.96
CA ALA A 59 23.41 14.90 0.93
C ALA A 59 23.07 13.54 1.55
N ASN A 60 23.64 13.23 2.72
CA ASN A 60 23.27 12.04 3.50
C ASN A 60 21.78 12.06 3.86
N HIS A 61 21.23 13.21 4.29
CA HIS A 61 19.81 13.28 4.64
C HIS A 61 18.90 13.00 3.43
N ALA A 62 19.20 13.56 2.26
CA ALA A 62 18.48 13.27 1.02
C ALA A 62 18.56 11.78 0.67
N ARG A 63 19.77 11.23 0.61
CA ARG A 63 20.06 9.84 0.31
C ARG A 63 19.34 8.87 1.26
N MET A 64 19.42 9.12 2.57
CA MET A 64 18.79 8.26 3.57
C MET A 64 17.26 8.34 3.52
N THR A 65 16.71 9.49 3.12
CA THR A 65 15.26 9.68 2.91
C THR A 65 14.78 8.88 1.70
N GLU A 66 15.49 8.99 0.58
CA GLU A 66 15.24 8.21 -0.63
C GLU A 66 15.34 6.71 -0.35
N LEU A 67 16.37 6.25 0.37
CA LEU A 67 16.53 4.84 0.74
C LEU A 67 15.37 4.29 1.57
N ARG A 68 14.87 5.07 2.54
CA ARG A 68 13.73 4.66 3.37
C ARG A 68 12.44 4.58 2.55
N ALA A 69 12.23 5.54 1.64
CA ALA A 69 11.09 5.53 0.73
C ALA A 69 11.18 4.34 -0.25
N ALA A 70 12.32 4.18 -0.92
CA ALA A 70 12.57 3.09 -1.86
C ALA A 70 12.43 1.71 -1.22
N LYS A 71 12.84 1.55 0.05
CA LYS A 71 12.60 0.30 0.80
C LYS A 71 11.11 -0.01 0.92
N VAL A 72 10.29 0.97 1.27
CA VAL A 72 8.83 0.78 1.40
C VAL A 72 8.21 0.51 0.03
N ASP A 73 8.59 1.27 -0.99
CA ASP A 73 8.09 1.09 -2.36
C ASP A 73 8.47 -0.28 -2.92
N GLY A 74 9.67 -0.78 -2.60
CA GLY A 74 10.17 -2.11 -3.00
C GLY A 74 9.27 -3.26 -2.55
N ILE A 75 8.52 -3.11 -1.43
CA ILE A 75 7.56 -4.13 -0.96
C ILE A 75 6.51 -4.45 -2.03
N ALA A 76 6.23 -3.52 -2.96
CA ALA A 76 5.25 -3.73 -4.04
C ALA A 76 5.58 -4.93 -4.94
N SER A 77 6.85 -5.36 -5.05
CA SER A 77 7.21 -6.55 -5.83
C SER A 77 6.81 -7.86 -5.19
N GLU A 78 6.59 -7.87 -3.87
CA GLU A 78 6.12 -9.05 -3.11
C GLU A 78 4.61 -9.06 -2.89
N ILE A 79 3.94 -7.93 -3.15
CA ILE A 79 2.49 -7.80 -3.01
C ILE A 79 1.79 -8.48 -4.21
N PRO A 80 0.81 -9.37 -3.98
CA PRO A 80 0.01 -9.93 -5.06
C PRO A 80 -0.67 -8.84 -5.90
N ALA A 81 -0.73 -9.06 -7.21
CA ALA A 81 -1.45 -8.17 -8.11
C ALA A 81 -2.91 -7.98 -7.67
N LEU A 82 -3.45 -6.78 -7.87
CA LEU A 82 -4.85 -6.48 -7.63
C LEU A 82 -5.72 -7.32 -8.58
N THR A 83 -6.50 -8.24 -8.00
CA THR A 83 -7.46 -9.06 -8.73
C THR A 83 -8.75 -8.29 -8.97
N VAL A 84 -9.23 -8.34 -10.21
CA VAL A 84 -10.48 -7.71 -10.65
C VAL A 84 -11.51 -8.78 -10.98
N ASP A 85 -12.70 -8.66 -10.41
CA ASP A 85 -13.89 -9.42 -10.78
C ASP A 85 -14.71 -8.57 -11.76
N ALA A 86 -14.73 -8.95 -13.05
CA ALA A 86 -15.39 -8.19 -14.10
C ALA A 86 -16.19 -9.09 -15.05
N GLU A 87 -17.32 -8.58 -15.53
CA GLU A 87 -17.99 -9.11 -16.70
C GLU A 87 -17.38 -8.52 -17.99
N PRO A 88 -17.42 -9.24 -19.13
CA PRO A 88 -16.98 -8.70 -20.40
C PRO A 88 -17.65 -7.37 -20.72
N GLY A 89 -16.85 -6.34 -21.03
CA GLY A 89 -17.35 -5.01 -21.39
C GLY A 89 -17.67 -4.09 -20.21
N ALA A 90 -17.35 -4.47 -18.97
CA ALA A 90 -17.49 -3.59 -17.82
C ALA A 90 -16.68 -2.31 -17.98
N LYS A 91 -17.35 -1.15 -17.88
CA LYS A 91 -16.72 0.19 -17.99
C LYS A 91 -16.57 0.89 -16.64
N LEU A 92 -17.31 0.46 -15.63
CA LEU A 92 -17.25 0.95 -14.27
C LEU A 92 -16.52 -0.04 -13.37
N LEU A 93 -15.51 0.43 -12.64
CA LEU A 93 -14.88 -0.31 -11.54
C LEU A 93 -15.36 0.23 -10.19
N VAL A 94 -15.89 -0.65 -9.34
CA VAL A 94 -16.14 -0.35 -7.92
C VAL A 94 -14.97 -0.88 -7.10
N LEU A 95 -14.13 0.02 -6.60
CA LEU A 95 -12.91 -0.30 -5.86
C LEU A 95 -13.13 -0.11 -4.35
N GLY A 96 -12.96 -1.18 -3.58
CA GLY A 96 -13.11 -1.18 -2.13
C GLY A 96 -11.80 -1.34 -1.36
N TRP A 97 -11.88 -1.09 -0.06
CA TRP A 97 -10.86 -1.44 0.94
C TRP A 97 -11.51 -1.69 2.31
N GLY A 98 -10.88 -2.54 3.14
CA GLY A 98 -11.38 -2.86 4.47
C GLY A 98 -12.80 -3.45 4.48
N SER A 99 -13.64 -3.01 5.42
CA SER A 99 -14.99 -3.56 5.62
C SER A 99 -15.99 -3.29 4.48
N SER A 100 -15.61 -2.50 3.47
CA SER A 100 -16.47 -2.25 2.30
C SER A 100 -16.59 -3.46 1.36
N GLU A 101 -15.75 -4.50 1.49
CA GLU A 101 -15.73 -5.64 0.56
C GLU A 101 -17.08 -6.33 0.42
N GLY A 102 -17.69 -6.71 1.56
CA GLY A 102 -18.96 -7.42 1.58
C GLY A 102 -20.10 -6.63 0.91
N PRO A 103 -20.36 -5.38 1.33
CA PRO A 103 -21.34 -4.51 0.68
C PRO A 103 -21.09 -4.31 -0.81
N ILE A 104 -19.84 -4.11 -1.23
CA ILE A 104 -19.48 -3.93 -2.64
C ILE A 104 -19.80 -5.18 -3.45
N ARG A 105 -19.33 -6.36 -3.03
CA ARG A 105 -19.59 -7.61 -3.74
C ARG A 105 -21.09 -7.90 -3.83
N ALA A 106 -21.83 -7.67 -2.77
CA ALA A 106 -23.28 -7.86 -2.76
C ALA A 106 -24.02 -6.86 -3.66
N GLY A 107 -23.65 -5.58 -3.64
CA GLY A 107 -24.25 -4.55 -4.49
C GLY A 107 -23.92 -4.74 -5.97
N VAL A 108 -22.69 -5.11 -6.29
CA VAL A 108 -22.25 -5.47 -7.66
C VAL A 108 -23.03 -6.67 -8.18
N ARG A 109 -23.20 -7.73 -7.38
CA ARG A 109 -24.02 -8.87 -7.77
C ARG A 109 -25.46 -8.46 -8.10
N ARG A 110 -26.08 -7.64 -7.25
CA ARG A 110 -27.45 -7.13 -7.49
C ARG A 110 -27.54 -6.28 -8.76
N ALA A 111 -26.56 -5.40 -8.99
CA ALA A 111 -26.51 -4.59 -10.20
C ALA A 111 -26.37 -5.45 -11.47
N ARG A 112 -25.54 -6.52 -11.43
CA ARG A 112 -25.43 -7.49 -12.53
C ARG A 112 -26.73 -8.26 -12.76
N GLU A 113 -27.40 -8.70 -11.70
CA GLU A 113 -28.74 -9.32 -11.78
C GLU A 113 -29.80 -8.37 -12.38
N ALA A 114 -29.63 -7.06 -12.20
CA ALA A 114 -30.45 -6.01 -12.81
C ALA A 114 -30.04 -5.66 -14.26
N GLY A 115 -29.02 -6.32 -14.82
CA GLY A 115 -28.59 -6.17 -16.21
C GLY A 115 -27.47 -5.14 -16.44
N HIS A 116 -26.82 -4.64 -15.39
CA HIS A 116 -25.69 -3.71 -15.50
C HIS A 116 -24.35 -4.43 -15.60
N THR A 117 -23.46 -3.97 -16.47
CA THR A 117 -22.11 -4.52 -16.59
C THR A 117 -21.13 -3.70 -15.75
N VAL A 118 -20.62 -4.30 -14.68
CA VAL A 118 -19.77 -3.60 -13.68
C VAL A 118 -18.68 -4.53 -13.15
N ALA A 119 -17.49 -3.98 -12.93
CA ALA A 119 -16.35 -4.64 -12.32
C ALA A 119 -16.22 -4.24 -10.85
N CYS A 120 -15.60 -5.10 -10.04
CA CYS A 120 -15.16 -4.74 -8.70
C CYS A 120 -13.80 -5.31 -8.36
N ALA A 121 -13.10 -4.63 -7.47
CA ALA A 121 -11.82 -5.04 -6.92
C ALA A 121 -11.70 -4.59 -5.47
N HIS A 122 -10.80 -5.22 -4.71
CA HIS A 122 -10.60 -4.92 -3.31
C HIS A 122 -9.13 -4.82 -2.95
N LEU A 123 -8.73 -3.70 -2.34
CA LEU A 123 -7.37 -3.47 -1.88
C LEU A 123 -7.18 -4.02 -0.46
N HIS A 124 -6.21 -4.91 -0.31
CA HIS A 124 -5.72 -5.37 1.00
C HIS A 124 -4.42 -4.67 1.42
N TYR A 125 -3.71 -4.06 0.47
CA TYR A 125 -2.45 -3.36 0.68
C TYR A 125 -2.62 -1.89 0.24
N LEU A 126 -2.31 -0.96 1.14
CA LEU A 126 -2.50 0.49 0.91
C LEU A 126 -1.18 1.25 0.75
N ASN A 127 -0.09 0.77 1.35
CA ASN A 127 1.22 1.39 1.22
C ASN A 127 2.36 0.35 1.27
N PRO A 128 2.96 0.02 0.12
CA PRO A 128 2.56 0.44 -1.22
C PRO A 128 1.26 -0.26 -1.66
N PHE A 129 0.63 0.28 -2.71
CA PHE A 129 -0.44 -0.42 -3.42
C PHE A 129 0.14 -1.57 -4.27
N PRO A 130 -0.68 -2.57 -4.68
CA PRO A 130 -0.27 -3.54 -5.69
C PRO A 130 0.28 -2.87 -6.96
N ALA A 131 1.35 -3.41 -7.53
CA ALA A 131 2.08 -2.77 -8.64
C ALA A 131 1.20 -2.47 -9.86
N ASN A 132 0.21 -3.32 -10.15
CA ASN A 132 -0.71 -3.16 -11.27
C ASN A 132 -1.90 -2.22 -11.00
N THR A 133 -1.98 -1.59 -9.81
CA THR A 133 -3.14 -0.77 -9.43
C THR A 133 -3.37 0.37 -10.43
N GLY A 134 -2.32 1.05 -10.86
CA GLY A 134 -2.44 2.13 -11.85
C GLY A 134 -3.02 1.66 -13.18
N ASP A 135 -2.56 0.51 -13.69
CA ASP A 135 -3.03 -0.07 -14.96
C ASP A 135 -4.49 -0.51 -14.86
N VAL A 136 -4.86 -1.16 -13.75
CA VAL A 136 -6.25 -1.54 -13.45
C VAL A 136 -7.15 -0.31 -13.42
N LEU A 137 -6.74 0.77 -12.76
CA LEU A 137 -7.56 1.98 -12.69
C LEU A 137 -7.77 2.61 -14.08
N ARG A 138 -6.73 2.63 -14.92
CA ARG A 138 -6.80 3.20 -16.28
C ARG A 138 -7.56 2.34 -17.28
N SER A 139 -7.77 1.06 -16.99
CA SER A 139 -8.50 0.17 -17.91
C SER A 139 -10.02 0.36 -17.86
N PHE A 140 -10.54 1.17 -16.94
CA PHE A 140 -11.97 1.47 -16.81
C PHE A 140 -12.24 2.94 -17.11
N ASP A 141 -13.37 3.21 -17.77
CA ASP A 141 -13.82 4.58 -18.08
C ASP A 141 -14.12 5.36 -16.80
N ARG A 142 -14.62 4.67 -15.77
CA ARG A 142 -15.00 5.25 -14.48
C ARG A 142 -14.57 4.37 -13.32
N VAL A 143 -14.13 5.00 -12.23
CA VAL A 143 -13.78 4.32 -10.98
C VAL A 143 -14.62 4.94 -9.85
N LEU A 144 -15.38 4.10 -9.15
CA LEU A 144 -16.13 4.45 -7.94
C LEU A 144 -15.45 3.84 -6.71
N VAL A 145 -15.21 4.66 -5.70
CA VAL A 145 -14.71 4.22 -4.38
C VAL A 145 -15.76 4.50 -3.32
N PRO A 146 -16.48 3.46 -2.86
CA PRO A 146 -17.32 3.52 -1.67
C PRO A 146 -16.47 3.47 -0.41
N GLU A 147 -16.54 4.51 0.43
CA GLU A 147 -15.77 4.56 1.67
C GLU A 147 -16.50 5.25 2.83
N MET A 148 -16.25 4.76 4.04
CA MET A 148 -16.88 5.27 5.28
C MET A 148 -16.02 6.35 5.95
N ASN A 149 -15.50 7.26 5.14
CA ASN A 149 -14.71 8.42 5.55
C ASN A 149 -14.94 9.55 4.53
N THR A 150 -14.14 10.60 4.56
CA THR A 150 -14.29 11.80 3.72
C THR A 150 -13.60 11.72 2.34
N GLY A 151 -13.32 10.53 1.81
CA GLY A 151 -12.71 10.35 0.48
C GLY A 151 -11.18 10.13 0.51
N GLN A 152 -10.65 9.55 1.58
CA GLN A 152 -9.20 9.42 1.80
C GLN A 152 -8.55 8.51 0.76
N LEU A 153 -9.15 7.36 0.46
CA LEU A 153 -8.59 6.46 -0.56
C LEU A 153 -8.68 7.12 -1.95
N ALA A 154 -9.82 7.72 -2.29
CA ALA A 154 -9.97 8.42 -3.56
C ALA A 154 -8.90 9.51 -3.76
N GLN A 155 -8.57 10.27 -2.71
CA GLN A 155 -7.51 11.29 -2.75
C GLN A 155 -6.14 10.68 -3.05
N LEU A 156 -5.77 9.58 -2.37
CA LEU A 156 -4.49 8.90 -2.59
C LEU A 156 -4.36 8.34 -4.01
N LEU A 157 -5.42 7.70 -4.52
CA LEU A 157 -5.43 7.12 -5.87
C LEU A 157 -5.32 8.20 -6.95
N ARG A 158 -6.07 9.31 -6.80
CA ARG A 158 -5.96 10.48 -7.69
C ARG A 158 -4.56 11.07 -7.67
N ALA A 159 -3.98 11.28 -6.49
CA ALA A 159 -2.65 11.87 -6.34
C ALA A 159 -1.55 10.99 -6.94
N LYS A 160 -1.64 9.67 -6.77
CA LYS A 160 -0.60 8.73 -7.23
C LYS A 160 -0.72 8.35 -8.69
N TYR A 161 -1.94 8.18 -9.22
CA TYR A 161 -2.16 7.64 -10.55
C TYR A 161 -2.78 8.62 -11.55
N LEU A 162 -3.21 9.81 -11.12
CA LEU A 162 -3.83 10.80 -12.00
C LEU A 162 -5.03 10.22 -12.78
N VAL A 163 -5.85 9.40 -12.10
CA VAL A 163 -7.11 8.85 -12.60
C VAL A 163 -8.24 9.56 -11.87
N ASP A 164 -9.32 9.91 -12.57
CA ASP A 164 -10.49 10.46 -11.91
C ASP A 164 -11.25 9.37 -11.16
N VAL A 165 -11.21 9.44 -9.82
CA VAL A 165 -11.86 8.49 -8.92
C VAL A 165 -13.04 9.14 -8.23
N GLU A 166 -14.25 8.71 -8.56
CA GLU A 166 -15.47 9.16 -7.91
C GLU A 166 -15.60 8.58 -6.51
N SER A 167 -15.89 9.43 -5.53
CA SER A 167 -16.03 9.00 -4.14
C SER A 167 -17.50 8.89 -3.74
N PHE A 168 -17.89 7.77 -3.14
CA PHE A 168 -19.15 7.63 -2.41
C PHE A 168 -18.84 7.55 -0.91
N CYS A 169 -18.96 8.69 -0.23
CA CYS A 169 -18.61 8.83 1.17
C CYS A 169 -19.83 8.65 2.09
N LYS A 170 -19.75 7.72 3.05
CA LYS A 170 -20.77 7.54 4.09
C LYS A 170 -20.17 7.73 5.49
N VAL A 171 -20.36 8.91 6.07
CA VAL A 171 -19.83 9.27 7.41
C VAL A 171 -20.92 9.36 8.47
N GLN A 172 -21.95 8.54 8.34
CA GLN A 172 -23.14 8.55 9.21
C GLN A 172 -23.04 7.56 10.39
N GLY A 173 -21.88 6.95 10.63
CA GLY A 173 -21.70 5.94 11.69
C GLY A 173 -22.41 4.60 11.41
N GLN A 174 -22.72 4.32 10.14
CA GLN A 174 -23.38 3.10 9.69
C GLN A 174 -22.59 2.46 8.54
N PRO A 175 -22.67 1.12 8.38
CA PRO A 175 -22.03 0.44 7.27
C PRO A 175 -22.61 0.89 5.92
N LEU A 176 -21.84 0.67 4.86
CA LEU A 176 -22.36 0.69 3.49
C LEU A 176 -23.34 -0.48 3.31
N PHE A 177 -24.49 -0.21 2.70
CA PHE A 177 -25.46 -1.24 2.35
C PHE A 177 -25.35 -1.62 0.88
N ALA A 178 -25.60 -2.89 0.58
CA ALA A 178 -25.58 -3.39 -0.80
C ALA A 178 -26.55 -2.63 -1.73
N SER A 179 -27.69 -2.17 -1.21
CA SER A 179 -28.65 -1.35 -1.96
C SER A 179 -28.11 0.02 -2.32
N GLU A 180 -27.33 0.64 -1.43
CA GLU A 180 -26.70 1.94 -1.72
C GLU A 180 -25.65 1.78 -2.82
N ILE A 181 -24.87 0.70 -2.77
CA ILE A 181 -23.89 0.39 -3.83
C ILE A 181 -24.59 0.16 -5.18
N GLU A 182 -25.66 -0.64 -5.19
CA GLU A 182 -26.47 -0.87 -6.40
C GLU A 182 -27.01 0.43 -6.98
N GLU A 183 -27.58 1.31 -6.16
CA GLU A 183 -28.09 2.62 -6.58
C GLU A 183 -26.98 3.50 -7.17
N GLN A 184 -25.81 3.53 -6.52
CA GLN A 184 -24.64 4.26 -7.03
C GLN A 184 -24.13 3.69 -8.36
N ILE A 185 -24.22 2.38 -8.59
CA ILE A 185 -23.88 1.76 -9.86
C ILE A 185 -24.90 2.15 -10.93
N ALA A 186 -26.20 2.00 -10.65
CA ALA A 186 -27.28 2.28 -11.59
C ALA A 186 -27.27 3.74 -12.09
N GLY A 187 -26.98 4.70 -11.21
CA GLY A 187 -26.84 6.12 -11.58
C GLY A 187 -25.63 6.45 -12.44
N ARG A 188 -24.78 5.48 -12.80
CA ARG A 188 -23.54 5.65 -13.55
C ARG A 188 -23.46 4.87 -14.85
N GLN A 189 -24.53 4.19 -15.22
CA GLN A 189 -24.67 3.40 -16.45
C GLN A 189 -25.01 4.28 -17.65
#